data_AF-A0A942N2D9-F1
#
_entry.id   AF-A0A942N2D9-F1
#
_cell.length_a   1.000
_cell.length_b   1.000
_cell.length_c   1.000
_cell.angle_alpha   90.00
_cell.angle_beta   90.00
_cell.angle_gamma   90.00
#
_symmetry.space_group_name_H-M   'P 1'
#
loop_
_entity.id
_entity.type
_entity.pdbx_description
1 polymer ?
#
loop_
_entity_poly.entity_id
_entity_poly.type
_entity_poly.pdbx_seq_one_letter_code
_entity_poly.pdbx_strand_id
1 'polypeptide(L)'
;MSDRRSHLVEGADNFMNEMIDEIWQYSHYYGDMLFTALRLHDNEEDYAAILVLFNTMELICKSVRENYNQNFLEDLSDLKNKNILSEEDYEFLANKGSGIRSIRNIMTHKDAYQYCLEDSNGKALPFAEVGTWTIIFESYTPKIIKILYEIINNSKWKIE
;
A
#
# COMPACT_ATOMS: atom_id res chain seq x y z
N MET A 1 -1.11 -21.96 27.27
CA MET A 1 -0.51 -20.74 26.68
C MET A 1 -1.08 -20.51 25.29
N SER A 2 -2.39 -20.28 25.24
CA SER A 2 -3.12 -19.77 24.08
C SER A 2 -3.77 -18.47 24.53
N ASP A 3 -4.10 -17.57 23.61
CA ASP A 3 -4.91 -16.36 23.85
C ASP A 3 -4.22 -15.03 24.24
N ARG A 4 -3.00 -14.77 23.74
CA ARG A 4 -2.46 -13.40 23.69
C ARG A 4 -2.10 -12.88 22.29
N ARG A 5 -2.02 -13.77 21.29
CA ARG A 5 -1.82 -13.38 19.87
C ARG A 5 -3.14 -13.05 19.18
N SER A 6 -4.24 -13.72 19.52
CA SER A 6 -5.59 -13.51 18.96
C SER A 6 -6.07 -12.07 19.16
N HIS A 7 -6.04 -11.57 20.40
CA HIS A 7 -6.51 -10.21 20.72
C HIS A 7 -5.66 -9.07 20.15
N LEU A 8 -4.38 -9.30 19.84
CA LEU A 8 -3.51 -8.29 19.22
C LEU A 8 -3.74 -8.20 17.71
N VAL A 9 -4.04 -9.32 17.05
CA VAL A 9 -4.39 -9.37 15.62
C VAL A 9 -5.76 -8.77 15.39
N GLU A 10 -6.75 -9.13 16.21
CA GLU A 10 -8.13 -8.63 16.13
C GLU A 10 -8.23 -7.11 16.34
N GLY A 11 -7.37 -6.55 17.21
CA GLY A 11 -7.27 -5.09 17.40
C GLY A 11 -6.63 -4.36 16.22
N ALA A 12 -5.59 -4.93 15.60
CA ALA A 12 -4.90 -4.34 14.45
C ALA A 12 -5.77 -4.33 13.19
N ASP A 13 -6.53 -5.41 12.96
CA ASP A 13 -7.50 -5.51 11.86
C ASP A 13 -8.64 -4.49 12.04
N ASN A 14 -9.08 -4.26 13.28
CA ASN A 14 -10.10 -3.25 13.58
C ASN A 14 -9.63 -1.82 13.27
N PHE A 15 -8.40 -1.45 13.64
CA PHE A 15 -7.84 -0.13 13.29
C PHE A 15 -7.65 0.04 11.78
N MET A 16 -7.29 -1.03 11.06
CA MET A 16 -7.16 -0.98 9.62
C MET A 16 -8.50 -0.73 8.93
N ASN A 17 -9.55 -1.43 9.37
CA ASN A 17 -10.89 -1.24 8.85
C ASN A 17 -11.42 0.18 9.12
N GLU A 18 -11.20 0.72 10.32
CA GLU A 18 -11.55 2.11 10.64
C GLU A 18 -10.85 3.12 9.70
N MET A 19 -9.58 2.90 9.37
CA MET A 19 -8.88 3.74 8.39
C MET A 19 -9.46 3.60 6.99
N ILE A 20 -9.82 2.39 6.56
CA ILE A 20 -10.48 2.17 5.26
C ILE A 20 -11.86 2.85 5.23
N ASP A 21 -12.62 2.80 6.32
CA ASP A 21 -13.93 3.46 6.43
C ASP A 21 -13.80 4.98 6.26
N GLU A 22 -12.78 5.60 6.84
CA GLU A 22 -12.50 7.04 6.65
C GLU A 22 -12.08 7.36 5.20
N ILE A 23 -11.32 6.48 4.56
CA ILE A 23 -11.01 6.58 3.12
C ILE A 23 -12.29 6.42 2.29
N TRP A 24 -13.19 5.54 2.68
CA TRP A 24 -14.49 5.33 2.04
C TRP A 24 -15.37 6.58 2.18
N GLN A 25 -15.40 7.24 3.34
CA GLN A 25 -16.08 8.54 3.52
C GLN A 25 -15.50 9.64 2.63
N TYR A 26 -14.19 9.61 2.36
CA TYR A 26 -13.58 10.52 1.38
C TYR A 26 -13.99 10.17 -0.06
N SER A 27 -14.02 8.88 -0.40
CA SER A 27 -14.46 8.39 -1.70
C SER A 27 -14.83 6.92 -1.61
N HIS A 28 -16.12 6.61 -1.80
CA HIS A 28 -16.62 5.23 -1.79
C HIS A 28 -15.84 4.36 -2.78
N TYR A 29 -15.50 4.91 -3.95
CA TYR A 29 -14.74 4.20 -4.97
C TYR A 29 -13.36 3.74 -4.46
N TYR A 30 -12.64 4.57 -3.72
CA TYR A 30 -11.32 4.19 -3.19
C TYR A 30 -11.44 3.20 -2.02
N GLY A 31 -12.39 3.40 -1.12
CA GLY A 31 -12.67 2.44 -0.05
C GLY A 31 -13.06 1.05 -0.59
N ASP A 32 -13.94 0.99 -1.60
CA ASP A 32 -14.36 -0.27 -2.23
C ASP A 32 -13.19 -1.00 -2.90
N MET A 33 -12.23 -0.27 -3.49
CA MET A 33 -11.02 -0.89 -4.02
C MET A 33 -10.13 -1.47 -2.90
N LEU A 34 -9.99 -0.79 -1.75
CA LEU A 34 -9.22 -1.33 -0.62
C LEU A 34 -9.88 -2.58 -0.05
N PHE A 35 -11.20 -2.57 0.15
CA PHE A 35 -11.94 -3.78 0.55
C PHE A 35 -11.84 -4.89 -0.50
N THR A 36 -11.79 -4.54 -1.79
CA THR A 36 -11.56 -5.52 -2.85
C THR A 36 -10.17 -6.14 -2.74
N ALA A 37 -9.13 -5.37 -2.42
CA ALA A 37 -7.79 -5.89 -2.20
C ALA A 37 -7.76 -6.88 -1.02
N LEU A 38 -8.37 -6.53 0.12
CA LEU A 38 -8.49 -7.43 1.27
C LEU A 38 -9.23 -8.72 0.92
N ARG A 39 -10.38 -8.61 0.24
CA ARG A 39 -11.15 -9.78 -0.21
C ARG A 39 -10.38 -10.67 -1.19
N LEU A 40 -9.54 -10.10 -2.05
CA LEU A 40 -8.70 -10.90 -2.97
C LEU A 40 -7.64 -11.68 -2.18
N HIS A 41 -7.01 -11.06 -1.18
CA HIS A 41 -6.09 -11.73 -0.27
C HIS A 41 -6.78 -12.88 0.50
N ASP A 42 -7.99 -12.67 1.03
CA ASP A 42 -8.77 -13.71 1.71
C ASP A 42 -9.10 -14.91 0.80
N ASN A 43 -9.10 -14.72 -0.52
CA ASN A 43 -9.30 -15.76 -1.52
C ASN A 43 -7.98 -16.33 -2.08
N GLU A 44 -6.84 -16.05 -1.43
CA GLU A 44 -5.50 -16.47 -1.84
C GLU A 44 -5.08 -15.92 -3.23
N GLU A 45 -5.65 -14.79 -3.67
CA GLU A 45 -5.35 -14.10 -4.92
C GLU A 45 -4.37 -12.91 -4.72
N ASP A 46 -3.30 -13.13 -3.95
CA ASP A 46 -2.39 -12.08 -3.45
C ASP A 46 -1.80 -11.16 -4.52
N TYR A 47 -1.40 -11.71 -5.67
CA TYR A 47 -0.86 -10.89 -6.75
C TYR A 47 -1.90 -9.87 -7.26
N ALA A 48 -3.15 -10.29 -7.42
CA ALA A 48 -4.25 -9.42 -7.80
C ALA A 48 -4.59 -8.43 -6.68
N ALA A 49 -4.57 -8.88 -5.43
CA ALA A 49 -4.77 -8.03 -4.26
C ALA A 49 -3.76 -6.87 -4.21
N ILE A 50 -2.47 -7.16 -4.42
CA ILE A 50 -1.39 -6.16 -4.47
C ILE A 50 -1.59 -5.18 -5.63
N LEU A 51 -1.98 -5.67 -6.81
CA LEU A 51 -2.27 -4.80 -7.96
C LEU A 51 -3.39 -3.81 -7.66
N VAL A 52 -4.48 -4.28 -7.05
CA VAL A 52 -5.60 -3.41 -6.65
C VAL A 52 -5.13 -2.38 -5.62
N LEU A 53 -4.43 -2.82 -4.56
CA LEU A 53 -3.89 -1.93 -3.52
C LEU A 53 -2.98 -0.83 -4.10
N PHE A 54 -2.04 -1.19 -4.98
CA PHE A 54 -1.11 -0.23 -5.59
C PHE A 54 -1.81 0.73 -6.55
N ASN A 55 -2.83 0.26 -7.27
CA ASN A 55 -3.64 1.12 -8.12
C ASN A 55 -4.45 2.13 -7.29
N THR A 56 -5.07 1.69 -6.19
CA THR A 56 -5.78 2.59 -5.28
C THR A 56 -4.86 3.63 -4.67
N MET A 57 -3.67 3.21 -4.25
CA MET A 57 -2.64 4.11 -3.72
C MET A 57 -2.28 5.20 -4.72
N GLU A 58 -2.01 4.84 -5.98
CA GLU A 58 -1.70 5.83 -7.02
C GLU A 58 -2.88 6.78 -7.28
N LEU A 59 -4.11 6.27 -7.33
CA LEU A 59 -5.29 7.08 -7.60
C LEU A 59 -5.58 8.07 -6.48
N ILE A 60 -5.42 7.68 -5.21
CA ILE A 60 -5.56 8.60 -4.07
C ILE A 60 -4.48 9.69 -4.10
N CYS A 61 -3.21 9.32 -4.34
CA CYS A 61 -2.13 10.30 -4.46
C CYS A 61 -2.43 11.35 -5.55
N LYS A 62 -2.96 10.90 -6.70
CA LYS A 62 -3.38 11.77 -7.81
C LYS A 62 -4.58 12.64 -7.48
N SER A 63 -5.61 12.08 -6.82
CA SER A 63 -6.85 12.81 -6.54
C SER A 63 -6.63 13.97 -5.58
N VAL A 64 -5.80 13.79 -4.57
CA VAL A 64 -5.43 14.83 -3.60
C VAL A 64 -4.66 15.98 -4.25
N ARG A 65 -4.00 15.72 -5.38
CA ARG A 65 -3.22 16.73 -6.10
C ARG A 65 -4.00 17.50 -7.17
N GLU A 66 -5.15 16.97 -7.60
CA GLU A 66 -5.93 17.47 -8.74
C GLU A 66 -5.13 17.59 -10.06
N ASN A 67 -4.02 16.84 -10.22
CA ASN A 67 -3.20 16.85 -11.42
C ASN A 67 -2.95 15.43 -11.94
N TYR A 68 -3.62 15.07 -13.03
CA TYR A 68 -3.63 13.70 -13.57
C TYR A 68 -2.51 13.40 -14.58
N ASN A 69 -1.68 14.38 -14.92
CA ASN A 69 -0.65 14.26 -15.95
C ASN A 69 0.74 13.86 -15.41
N GLN A 70 0.87 13.71 -14.08
CA GLN A 70 2.13 13.36 -13.42
C GLN A 70 2.27 11.85 -13.24
N ASN A 71 3.53 11.39 -13.16
CA ASN A 71 3.83 10.01 -12.81
C ASN A 71 3.86 9.82 -11.29
N PHE A 72 3.74 8.58 -10.82
CA PHE A 72 3.65 8.26 -9.40
C PHE A 72 4.77 8.86 -8.54
N LEU A 73 6.01 8.94 -9.04
CA LEU A 73 7.11 9.53 -8.28
C LEU A 73 6.95 11.04 -8.11
N GLU A 74 6.46 11.72 -9.14
CA GLU A 74 6.16 13.15 -9.09
C GLU A 74 5.02 13.41 -8.09
N ASP A 75 3.98 12.56 -8.10
CA ASP A 75 2.87 12.66 -7.14
C ASP A 75 3.39 12.58 -5.69
N LEU A 76 4.23 11.59 -5.38
CA LEU A 76 4.84 11.44 -4.05
C LEU A 76 5.74 12.62 -3.68
N SER A 77 6.55 13.10 -4.63
CA SER A 77 7.47 14.22 -4.39
C SER A 77 6.70 15.49 -4.05
N ASP A 78 5.57 15.72 -4.72
CA ASP A 78 4.73 16.88 -4.48
C ASP A 78 3.97 16.79 -3.14
N LEU A 79 3.45 15.61 -2.79
CA LEU A 79 2.83 15.38 -1.48
C LEU A 79 3.83 15.63 -0.35
N LYS A 80 5.08 15.18 -0.51
CA LYS A 80 6.18 15.46 0.42
C LYS A 80 6.49 16.96 0.50
N ASN A 81 6.67 17.62 -0.64
CA ASN A 81 6.97 19.07 -0.69
C ASN A 81 5.87 19.92 -0.06
N LYS A 82 4.62 19.43 -0.10
CA LYS A 82 3.48 20.03 0.59
C LYS A 82 3.34 19.61 2.05
N ASN A 83 4.27 18.85 2.64
CA ASN A 83 4.16 18.31 4.01
C ASN A 83 2.88 17.50 4.25
N ILE A 84 2.31 16.88 3.20
CA ILE A 84 1.18 15.94 3.31
C ILE A 84 1.72 14.54 3.62
N LEU A 85 2.85 14.19 2.99
CA LEU A 85 3.58 12.94 3.18
C LEU A 85 4.85 13.20 3.99
N SER A 86 5.15 12.36 4.98
CA SER A 86 6.38 12.46 5.76
C SER A 86 7.60 12.01 4.95
N GLU A 87 8.81 12.37 5.40
CA GLU A 87 10.06 11.87 4.80
C GLU A 87 10.14 10.33 4.85
N GLU A 88 9.75 9.74 5.99
CA GLU A 88 9.78 8.30 6.20
C GLU A 88 8.83 7.57 5.23
N ASP A 89 7.61 8.08 5.10
CA ASP A 89 6.60 7.47 4.22
C ASP A 89 6.94 7.70 2.74
N TYR A 90 7.52 8.85 2.42
CA TYR A 90 8.05 9.09 1.09
C TYR A 90 9.13 8.08 0.74
N GLU A 91 10.12 7.84 1.60
CA GLU A 91 11.16 6.85 1.34
C GLU A 91 10.59 5.44 1.24
N PHE A 92 9.66 5.07 2.12
CA PHE A 92 8.96 3.78 2.06
C PHE A 92 8.28 3.54 0.69
N LEU A 93 7.65 4.57 0.11
CA LEU A 93 6.94 4.46 -1.17
C LEU A 93 7.86 4.63 -2.40
N ALA A 94 8.74 5.62 -2.39
CA ALA A 94 9.47 6.11 -3.55
C ALA A 94 10.83 5.42 -3.78
N ASN A 95 11.40 4.78 -2.76
CA ASN A 95 12.74 4.23 -2.83
C ASN A 95 12.83 3.13 -3.89
N LYS A 96 13.73 3.31 -4.87
CA LYS A 96 13.90 2.40 -6.01
C LYS A 96 14.61 1.10 -5.63
N GLY A 97 15.39 1.08 -4.55
CA GLY A 97 16.15 -0.08 -4.09
C GLY A 97 15.33 -1.01 -3.18
N SER A 98 14.51 -0.44 -2.29
CA SER A 98 13.81 -1.21 -1.25
C SER A 98 12.36 -0.79 -0.99
N GLY A 99 11.86 0.27 -1.62
CA GLY A 99 10.50 0.78 -1.41
C GLY A 99 9.46 0.15 -2.33
N ILE A 100 8.19 0.54 -2.15
CA ILE A 100 7.06 0.04 -2.95
C ILE A 100 7.26 0.21 -4.46
N ARG A 101 7.93 1.30 -4.87
CA ARG A 101 8.30 1.53 -6.27
C ARG A 101 9.12 0.38 -6.88
N SER A 102 10.02 -0.25 -6.12
CA SER A 102 10.84 -1.35 -6.63
C SER A 102 9.98 -2.57 -6.95
N ILE A 103 9.07 -2.94 -6.05
CA ILE A 103 8.12 -4.05 -6.19
C ILE A 103 7.19 -3.79 -7.38
N ARG A 104 6.62 -2.59 -7.47
CA ARG A 104 5.78 -2.18 -8.61
C ARG A 104 6.50 -2.34 -9.95
N ASN A 105 7.75 -1.90 -10.03
CA ASN A 105 8.54 -2.05 -11.25
C ASN A 105 8.72 -3.53 -11.61
N ILE A 106 9.07 -4.38 -10.63
CA ILE A 106 9.23 -5.83 -10.83
C ILE A 106 7.94 -6.45 -11.39
N MET A 107 6.78 -6.12 -10.81
CA MET A 107 5.49 -6.64 -11.27
C MET A 107 5.15 -6.29 -12.72
N THR A 108 5.73 -5.21 -13.27
CA THR A 108 5.53 -4.80 -14.68
C THR A 108 6.52 -5.44 -15.65
N HIS A 109 7.58 -6.08 -15.15
CA HIS A 109 8.56 -6.75 -16.01
C HIS A 109 8.03 -8.11 -16.48
N LYS A 110 8.21 -8.40 -17.79
CA LYS A 110 7.87 -9.71 -18.38
C LYS A 110 8.54 -10.90 -17.68
N ASP A 111 9.66 -10.64 -17.02
CA ASP A 111 10.50 -11.61 -16.32
C ASP A 111 10.35 -11.51 -14.80
N ALA A 112 9.24 -10.94 -14.28
CA ALA A 112 8.98 -10.75 -12.84
C ALA A 112 9.29 -12.00 -12.00
N TYR A 113 8.94 -13.19 -12.51
CA TYR A 113 9.17 -14.47 -11.84
C TYR A 113 10.64 -14.91 -11.76
N GLN A 114 11.57 -14.19 -12.40
CA GLN A 114 13.01 -14.41 -12.25
C GLN A 114 13.61 -13.65 -11.05
N TYR A 115 12.85 -12.74 -10.45
CA TYR A 115 13.30 -11.96 -9.31
C TYR A 115 13.00 -12.67 -7.99
N CYS A 116 13.76 -12.31 -6.95
CA CYS A 116 13.53 -12.73 -5.56
C CYS A 116 13.56 -11.49 -4.67
N LEU A 117 12.74 -11.48 -3.63
CA LEU A 117 12.88 -10.58 -2.49
C LEU A 117 13.74 -11.27 -1.43
N GLU A 118 14.49 -10.50 -0.64
CA GLU A 118 15.26 -11.05 0.49
C GLU A 118 14.50 -10.73 1.79
N ASP A 119 14.20 -11.75 2.59
CA ASP A 119 13.58 -11.56 3.90
C ASP A 119 14.58 -11.00 4.93
N SER A 120 14.10 -10.65 6.13
CA SER A 120 14.94 -10.12 7.21
C SER A 120 16.06 -11.06 7.69
N ASN A 121 15.99 -12.34 7.31
CA ASN A 121 16.96 -13.38 7.66
C ASN A 121 17.92 -13.71 6.50
N GLY A 122 17.84 -12.98 5.39
CA GLY A 122 18.66 -13.23 4.20
C GLY A 122 18.14 -14.36 3.31
N LYS A 123 16.90 -14.83 3.52
CA LYS A 123 16.31 -15.88 2.71
C LYS A 123 15.71 -15.28 1.45
N ALA A 124 16.03 -15.89 0.30
CA ALA A 124 15.39 -15.56 -0.96
C ALA A 124 13.92 -16.03 -0.97
N LEU A 125 13.03 -15.12 -1.33
CA LEU A 125 11.60 -15.29 -1.56
C LEU A 125 11.33 -15.07 -3.06
N PRO A 126 11.27 -16.14 -3.87
CA PRO A 126 11.07 -16.01 -5.31
C PRO A 126 9.67 -15.52 -5.64
N PHE A 127 9.54 -14.54 -6.54
CA PHE A 127 8.22 -14.06 -6.99
C PHE A 127 7.41 -15.12 -7.75
N ALA A 128 8.05 -16.22 -8.19
CA ALA A 128 7.37 -17.37 -8.77
C ALA A 128 6.51 -18.15 -7.74
N GLU A 129 6.77 -17.98 -6.44
CA GLU A 129 6.03 -18.64 -5.38
C GLU A 129 4.86 -17.78 -4.91
N VAL A 130 3.67 -18.38 -4.83
CA VAL A 130 2.46 -17.69 -4.34
C VAL A 130 2.68 -17.11 -2.95
N GLY A 131 3.32 -17.88 -2.05
CA GLY A 131 3.60 -17.43 -0.69
C GLY A 131 4.47 -16.18 -0.58
N THR A 132 5.28 -15.86 -1.60
CA THR A 132 6.03 -14.60 -1.65
C THR A 132 5.07 -13.41 -1.76
N TRP A 133 4.02 -13.53 -2.56
CA TRP A 133 3.01 -12.48 -2.71
C TRP A 133 2.19 -12.31 -1.44
N THR A 134 1.85 -13.41 -0.75
CA THR A 134 1.21 -13.37 0.56
C THR A 134 2.04 -12.56 1.55
N ILE A 135 3.34 -12.88 1.67
CA ILE A 135 4.27 -12.17 2.57
C ILE A 135 4.34 -10.68 2.22
N ILE A 136 4.40 -10.33 0.94
CA ILE A 136 4.41 -8.94 0.48
C ILE A 136 3.11 -8.25 0.88
N PHE A 137 1.95 -8.84 0.58
CA PHE A 137 0.67 -8.24 0.89
C PHE A 137 0.54 -7.97 2.40
N GLU A 138 0.77 -8.98 3.24
CA GLU A 138 0.66 -8.84 4.69
C GLU A 138 1.67 -7.83 5.27
N SER A 139 2.90 -7.78 4.72
CA SER A 139 3.96 -6.90 5.24
C SER A 139 3.74 -5.43 4.90
N TYR A 140 3.16 -5.13 3.72
CA TYR A 140 3.07 -3.75 3.23
C TYR A 140 1.67 -3.14 3.40
N THR A 141 0.60 -3.94 3.36
CA THR A 141 -0.79 -3.44 3.37
C THR A 141 -1.11 -2.53 4.56
N PRO A 142 -0.79 -2.89 5.82
CA PRO A 142 -1.12 -2.03 6.96
C PRO A 142 -0.45 -0.65 6.88
N LYS A 143 0.83 -0.61 6.46
CA LYS A 143 1.57 0.65 6.34
C LYS A 143 1.07 1.49 5.16
N ILE A 144 0.72 0.86 4.03
CA ILE A 144 0.13 1.57 2.89
C ILE A 144 -1.21 2.19 3.25
N ILE A 145 -2.13 1.44 3.87
CA ILE A 145 -3.45 1.95 4.27
C ILE A 145 -3.29 3.13 5.24
N LYS A 146 -2.39 3.01 6.21
CA LYS A 146 -2.08 4.11 7.13
C LYS A 146 -1.61 5.37 6.38
N ILE A 147 -0.67 5.22 5.44
CA ILE A 147 -0.19 6.35 4.64
C ILE A 147 -1.33 6.99 3.83
N LEU A 148 -2.22 6.19 3.24
CA LEU A 148 -3.34 6.70 2.45
C LEU A 148 -4.34 7.49 3.31
N TYR A 149 -4.65 6.98 4.50
CA TYR A 149 -5.45 7.68 5.49
C TYR A 149 -4.81 9.02 5.89
N GLU A 150 -3.51 9.03 6.18
CA GLU A 150 -2.77 10.25 6.54
C GLU A 150 -2.73 11.26 5.38
N ILE A 151 -2.53 10.81 4.14
CA ILE A 151 -2.57 11.68 2.94
C ILE A 151 -3.92 12.38 2.83
N ILE A 152 -5.03 11.63 2.93
CA ILE A 152 -6.38 12.18 2.83
C ILE A 152 -6.63 13.19 3.95
N ASN A 153 -6.29 12.85 5.20
CA ASN A 153 -6.54 13.74 6.31
C ASN A 153 -5.67 15.01 6.26
N ASN A 154 -4.38 14.89 5.94
CA ASN A 154 -3.48 16.04 5.85
C ASN A 154 -3.81 16.95 4.65
N SER A 155 -4.51 16.43 3.63
CA SER A 155 -4.97 17.22 2.50
C SER A 155 -6.20 18.09 2.81
N LYS A 156 -7.13 17.60 3.64
CA LYS A 156 -8.37 18.31 4.03
C LYS A 156 -8.09 19.64 4.75
N TRP A 157 -6.96 19.74 5.47
CA TRP A 157 -6.58 20.96 6.20
C TRP A 157 -5.94 22.06 5.34
N LYS A 158 -5.81 21.85 4.02
CA LYS A 158 -5.13 22.79 3.12
C LYS A 158 -6.01 23.44 2.06
N ILE A 159 -7.32 23.29 2.16
CA ILE A 159 -8.27 24.11 1.40
C ILE A 159 -8.47 25.41 2.21
N GLU A 160 -7.49 26.31 2.12
CA GLU A 160 -7.61 27.74 2.48
C GLU A 160 -7.53 28.60 1.22
#